data_AF-A0A0Q6LEG9-F1
#
_entry.id   AF-A0A0Q6LEG9-F1
#
_cell.length_a   1.000
_cell.length_b   1.000
_cell.length_c   1.000
_cell.angle_alpha   90.00
_cell.angle_beta   90.00
_cell.angle_gamma   90.00
#
_symmetry.space_group_name_H-M   'P 1'
#
loop_
_entity.id
_entity.type
_entity.pdbx_description
1 polymer ?
#
loop_
_entity_poly.entity_id
_entity_poly.type
_entity_poly.pdbx_seq_one_letter_code
_entity_poly.pdbx_strand_id
1 'polypeptide(L)'
;MTYAQVNTVAPFANTVVKVSVTGAQLVRLLEQQWEAPNCSAKFNPATMQYGRLLQVSGGLTYSFDNSVNAWTSGASPNNCADAGTGHRVVVSSVKVNGAALDLAKTYVVSTNNFLGLGSGGDNFTVLATQGSNVVDSKVIDLDALIAYFREKSPVAPTTPRITRIN
;
A
#
# COMPACT_ATOMS: atom_id res chain seq x y z
N MET A 1 -8.69 10.19 22.82
CA MET A 1 -8.47 8.89 22.17
C MET A 1 -7.81 7.95 23.17
N THR A 2 -8.35 6.74 23.37
CA THR A 2 -7.81 5.74 24.31
C THR A 2 -7.12 4.59 23.57
N TYR A 3 -6.25 3.84 24.26
CA TYR A 3 -5.62 2.64 23.69
C TYR A 3 -6.67 1.64 23.17
N ALA A 4 -7.74 1.41 23.94
CA ALA A 4 -8.81 0.50 23.57
C ALA A 4 -9.50 0.91 22.25
N GLN A 5 -9.68 2.22 22.00
CA GLN A 5 -10.27 2.72 20.76
C GLN A 5 -9.36 2.52 19.53
N VAL A 6 -8.04 2.47 19.71
CA VAL A 6 -7.10 2.27 18.59
C VAL A 6 -6.87 0.77 18.35
N ASN A 7 -6.82 -0.03 19.42
CA ASN A 7 -6.66 -1.48 19.32
C ASN A 7 -7.85 -2.18 18.63
N THR A 8 -9.06 -1.58 18.66
CA THR A 8 -10.22 -2.11 17.92
C THR A 8 -10.08 -1.96 16.40
N VAL A 9 -9.26 -1.01 15.92
CA VAL A 9 -9.08 -0.73 14.48
C VAL A 9 -7.73 -1.18 13.94
N ALA A 10 -6.71 -1.32 14.80
CA ALA A 10 -5.38 -1.84 14.48
C ALA A 10 -4.94 -2.86 15.55
N PRO A 11 -5.52 -4.09 15.55
CA PRO A 11 -5.32 -5.07 16.63
C PRO A 11 -4.02 -5.87 16.51
N PHE A 12 -3.18 -5.58 15.52
CA PHE A 12 -1.96 -6.31 15.27
C PHE A 12 -0.80 -5.62 15.97
N ALA A 13 -0.05 -6.36 16.79
CA ALA A 13 1.16 -5.87 17.45
C ALA A 13 2.36 -5.91 16.49
N ASN A 14 2.21 -5.33 15.30
CA ASN A 14 3.28 -5.28 14.32
C ASN A 14 4.32 -4.24 14.73
N THR A 15 5.53 -4.35 14.17
CA THR A 15 6.58 -3.33 14.35
C THR A 15 6.77 -2.51 13.08
N VAL A 16 7.23 -1.27 13.23
CA VAL A 16 7.53 -0.37 12.10
C VAL A 16 8.86 -0.76 11.44
N VAL A 17 8.84 -0.96 10.13
CA VAL A 17 10.00 -1.34 9.31
C VAL A 17 10.26 -0.30 8.24
N LYS A 18 11.52 0.07 8.06
CA LYS A 18 12.00 0.87 6.92
C LYS A 18 12.62 -0.05 5.88
N VAL A 19 12.32 0.19 4.60
CA VAL A 19 12.86 -0.56 3.46
C VAL A 19 13.23 0.42 2.37
N SER A 20 14.42 0.27 1.78
CA SER A 20 14.82 0.99 0.56
C SER A 20 14.35 0.22 -0.68
N VAL A 21 13.69 0.93 -1.61
CA VAL A 21 13.21 0.38 -2.88
C VAL A 21 13.50 1.35 -4.02
N THR A 22 13.74 0.85 -5.23
CA THR A 22 13.77 1.70 -6.43
C THR A 22 12.36 2.16 -6.80
N GLY A 23 12.24 3.19 -7.64
CA GLY A 23 10.94 3.60 -8.17
C GLY A 23 10.25 2.48 -8.96
N ALA A 24 11.01 1.69 -9.72
CA ALA A 24 10.49 0.50 -10.40
C ALA A 24 9.94 -0.54 -9.41
N GLN A 25 10.65 -0.81 -8.31
CA GLN A 25 10.17 -1.69 -7.25
C GLN A 25 8.93 -1.11 -6.55
N LEU A 26 8.85 0.21 -6.36
CA LEU A 26 7.66 0.84 -5.80
C LEU A 26 6.43 0.63 -6.70
N VAL A 27 6.57 0.80 -8.02
CA VAL A 27 5.49 0.48 -8.98
C VAL A 27 5.12 -1.00 -8.89
N ARG A 28 6.11 -1.89 -8.90
CA ARG A 28 5.94 -3.34 -8.78
C ARG A 28 5.18 -3.72 -7.49
N LEU A 29 5.46 -3.07 -6.36
CA LEU A 29 4.72 -3.24 -5.12
C LEU A 29 3.25 -2.81 -5.27
N LEU A 30 3.00 -1.66 -5.90
CA LEU A 30 1.64 -1.15 -6.10
C LEU A 30 0.82 -2.05 -7.04
N GLU A 31 1.43 -2.69 -8.04
CA GLU A 31 0.74 -3.63 -8.93
C GLU A 31 0.26 -4.90 -8.20
N GLN A 32 0.96 -5.36 -7.15
CA GLN A 32 0.57 -6.55 -6.37
C GLN A 32 -0.83 -6.43 -5.72
N GLN A 33 -1.39 -5.22 -5.64
CA GLN A 33 -2.75 -4.99 -5.12
C GLN A 33 -3.83 -5.69 -5.95
N TRP A 34 -3.57 -5.94 -7.25
CA TRP A 34 -4.56 -6.42 -8.22
C TRP A 34 -4.15 -7.67 -9.00
N GLU A 35 -3.00 -8.25 -8.70
CA GLU A 35 -2.58 -9.54 -9.26
C GLU A 35 -3.10 -10.70 -8.43
N ALA A 36 -3.05 -11.91 -8.97
CA ALA A 36 -3.36 -13.11 -8.21
C ALA A 36 -2.43 -13.27 -6.99
N PRO A 37 -2.95 -13.63 -5.81
CA PRO A 37 -4.36 -13.87 -5.48
C PRO A 37 -5.12 -12.63 -4.97
N ASN A 38 -4.47 -11.46 -4.87
CA ASN A 38 -5.04 -10.25 -4.28
C ASN A 38 -6.22 -9.67 -5.06
N CYS A 39 -6.21 -9.84 -6.39
CA CYS A 39 -7.26 -9.45 -7.32
C CYS A 39 -8.69 -9.80 -6.88
N SER A 40 -8.91 -10.86 -6.11
CA SER A 40 -10.23 -11.33 -5.65
C SER A 40 -10.32 -11.43 -4.12
N ALA A 41 -9.22 -11.17 -3.41
CA ALA A 41 -9.10 -11.46 -1.98
C ALA A 41 -9.97 -10.57 -1.08
N LYS A 42 -10.28 -9.34 -1.50
CA LYS A 42 -11.08 -8.36 -0.74
C LYS A 42 -11.94 -7.55 -1.68
N PHE A 43 -13.17 -7.25 -1.26
CA PHE A 43 -14.09 -6.34 -1.92
C PHE A 43 -14.31 -5.10 -1.05
N ASN A 44 -14.15 -3.91 -1.64
CA ASN A 44 -14.48 -2.65 -1.02
C ASN A 44 -15.86 -2.18 -1.52
N PRO A 45 -16.92 -2.23 -0.67
CA PRO A 45 -18.27 -1.83 -1.08
C PRO A 45 -18.39 -0.32 -1.32
N ALA A 46 -17.53 0.51 -0.73
CA ALA A 46 -17.57 1.96 -0.92
C ALA A 46 -17.06 2.39 -2.30
N THR A 47 -16.11 1.64 -2.88
CA THR A 47 -15.55 1.91 -4.21
C THR A 47 -15.99 0.92 -5.29
N MET A 48 -16.73 -0.12 -4.89
CA MET A 48 -17.13 -1.27 -5.71
C MET A 48 -15.92 -1.94 -6.41
N GLN A 49 -14.81 -2.11 -5.69
CA GLN A 49 -13.56 -2.62 -6.23
C GLN A 49 -13.07 -3.84 -5.47
N TYR A 50 -12.45 -4.76 -6.20
CA TYR A 50 -11.65 -5.81 -5.60
C TYR A 50 -10.17 -5.42 -5.49
N GLY A 51 -9.40 -6.20 -4.76
CA GLY A 51 -7.97 -5.98 -4.55
C GLY A 51 -7.62 -5.74 -3.09
N ARG A 52 -6.35 -5.91 -2.76
CA ARG A 52 -5.82 -5.52 -1.44
C ARG A 52 -5.19 -4.14 -1.55
N LEU A 53 -6.01 -3.11 -1.46
CA LEU A 53 -5.53 -1.73 -1.58
C LEU A 53 -4.61 -1.36 -0.40
N LEU A 54 -3.35 -1.07 -0.72
CA LEU A 54 -2.38 -0.49 0.20
C LEU A 54 -2.77 0.96 0.50
N GLN A 55 -2.84 1.31 1.77
CA GLN A 55 -2.97 2.70 2.17
C GLN A 55 -1.62 3.40 2.04
N VAL A 56 -1.64 4.65 1.56
CA VAL A 56 -0.42 5.42 1.27
C VAL A 56 -0.34 6.68 2.14
N SER A 57 0.89 7.07 2.49
CA SER A 57 1.17 8.29 3.26
C SER A 57 0.95 9.57 2.43
N GLY A 58 0.98 10.74 3.06
CA GLY A 58 0.79 12.03 2.37
C GLY A 58 1.86 12.34 1.32
N GLY A 59 2.98 11.62 1.35
CA GLY A 59 4.06 11.76 0.40
C GLY A 59 3.90 10.94 -0.87
N LEU A 60 2.85 10.12 -1.04
CA LEU A 60 2.65 9.29 -2.23
C LEU A 60 1.26 9.48 -2.80
N THR A 61 1.18 9.79 -4.09
CA THR A 61 -0.07 9.79 -4.85
C THR A 61 0.09 9.00 -6.14
N TYR A 62 -0.95 8.30 -6.57
CA TYR A 62 -0.97 7.62 -7.86
C TYR A 62 -2.39 7.36 -8.36
N SER A 63 -2.50 7.03 -9.64
CA SER A 63 -3.72 6.56 -10.26
C SER A 63 -3.56 5.12 -10.75
N PHE A 64 -4.68 4.39 -10.79
CA PHE A 64 -4.74 3.08 -11.43
C PHE A 64 -5.90 3.00 -12.42
N ASP A 65 -5.68 2.27 -13.51
CA ASP A 65 -6.66 2.05 -14.57
C ASP A 65 -7.47 0.78 -14.31
N ASN A 66 -8.77 0.97 -14.12
CA ASN A 66 -9.71 -0.11 -13.83
C ASN A 66 -10.23 -0.82 -15.10
N SER A 67 -9.98 -0.26 -16.29
CA SER A 67 -10.30 -0.91 -17.57
C SER A 67 -9.34 -2.07 -17.88
N VAL A 68 -8.11 -2.01 -17.35
CA VAL A 68 -7.09 -3.04 -17.52
C VAL A 68 -7.58 -4.36 -16.91
N ASN A 69 -7.57 -5.42 -17.72
CA ASN A 69 -8.12 -6.73 -17.41
C ASN A 69 -9.65 -6.72 -17.17
N ALA A 70 -10.40 -5.89 -17.90
CA ALA A 70 -11.86 -5.95 -18.05
C ALA A 70 -12.67 -6.14 -16.75
N TRP A 71 -12.26 -5.50 -15.66
CA TRP A 71 -13.00 -5.59 -14.40
C TRP A 71 -14.31 -4.80 -14.48
N THR A 72 -15.42 -5.52 -14.37
CA THR A 72 -16.71 -4.89 -14.11
C THR A 72 -16.79 -4.49 -12.65
N SER A 73 -17.20 -3.25 -12.37
CA SER A 73 -17.46 -2.81 -11.01
C SER A 73 -18.54 -3.69 -10.37
N GLY A 74 -18.25 -4.26 -9.19
CA GLY A 74 -19.22 -5.02 -8.39
C GLY A 74 -19.22 -6.54 -8.60
N ALA A 75 -18.63 -7.08 -9.67
CA ALA A 75 -18.46 -8.52 -9.81
C ALA A 75 -17.05 -8.95 -9.39
N SER A 76 -16.93 -10.16 -8.82
CA SER A 76 -15.61 -10.72 -8.55
C SER A 76 -14.88 -10.95 -9.87
N PRO A 77 -13.64 -10.46 -10.00
CA PRO A 77 -12.75 -10.77 -11.10
C PRO A 77 -12.55 -12.27 -11.30
N ASN A 78 -12.53 -12.70 -12.55
CA ASN A 78 -12.17 -14.08 -12.94
C ASN A 78 -10.94 -14.15 -13.85
N ASN A 79 -10.32 -13.01 -14.17
CA ASN A 79 -9.20 -12.84 -15.09
C ASN A 79 -8.06 -12.05 -14.45
N CYS A 80 -7.66 -12.47 -13.25
CA CYS A 80 -6.55 -11.87 -12.54
C CYS A 80 -5.26 -11.97 -13.36
N ALA A 81 -4.47 -10.89 -13.41
CA ALA A 81 -3.10 -10.98 -13.90
C ALA A 81 -2.29 -11.91 -12.99
N ASP A 82 -1.40 -12.70 -13.59
CA ASP A 82 -0.44 -13.49 -12.83
C ASP A 82 0.48 -12.59 -12.02
N ALA A 83 0.97 -13.10 -10.90
CA ALA A 83 1.93 -12.39 -10.08
C ALA A 83 3.14 -11.91 -10.91
N GLY A 84 3.43 -10.62 -10.87
CA GLY A 84 4.50 -9.98 -11.63
C GLY A 84 4.12 -9.45 -13.03
N THR A 85 2.89 -9.65 -13.49
CA THR A 85 2.44 -9.26 -14.85
C THR A 85 1.39 -8.14 -14.88
N GLY A 86 1.09 -7.54 -13.74
CA GLY A 86 0.14 -6.44 -13.61
C GLY A 86 0.62 -5.13 -14.25
N HIS A 87 -0.34 -4.39 -14.81
CA HIS A 87 -0.14 -3.13 -15.54
C HIS A 87 -1.24 -2.10 -15.24
N ARG A 88 -1.77 -2.09 -14.01
CA ARG A 88 -2.86 -1.18 -13.62
C ARG A 88 -2.37 0.16 -13.14
N VAL A 89 -1.19 0.23 -12.54
CA VAL A 89 -0.62 1.48 -12.04
C VAL A 89 -0.27 2.35 -13.23
N VAL A 90 -0.88 3.53 -13.31
CA VAL A 90 -0.54 4.53 -14.32
C VAL A 90 0.77 5.18 -13.88
N VAL A 91 1.91 4.64 -14.32
CA VAL A 91 3.24 5.02 -13.83
C VAL A 91 3.49 6.53 -13.90
N SER A 92 3.04 7.18 -14.97
CA SER A 92 3.18 8.63 -15.17
C SER A 92 2.40 9.48 -14.15
N SER A 93 1.43 8.90 -13.43
CA SER A 93 0.68 9.56 -12.37
C SER A 93 1.34 9.46 -11.00
N VAL A 94 2.34 8.58 -10.83
CA VAL A 94 2.96 8.32 -9.53
C VAL A 94 3.83 9.51 -9.14
N LYS A 95 3.57 10.07 -7.97
CA LYS A 95 4.35 11.18 -7.40
C LYS A 95 4.80 10.87 -5.99
N VAL A 96 6.06 11.18 -5.71
CA VAL A 96 6.65 11.14 -4.36
C VAL A 96 6.96 12.57 -3.92
N ASN A 97 6.33 13.02 -2.84
CA ASN A 97 6.40 14.38 -2.31
C ASN A 97 6.09 15.45 -3.38
N GLY A 98 5.10 15.17 -4.23
CA GLY A 98 4.68 16.05 -5.32
C GLY A 98 5.55 16.01 -6.59
N ALA A 99 6.75 15.41 -6.53
CA ALA A 99 7.61 15.21 -7.69
C ALA A 99 7.25 13.91 -8.43
N ALA A 100 7.39 13.90 -9.76
CA ALA A 100 7.20 12.69 -10.55
C ALA A 100 8.16 11.58 -10.11
N LEU A 101 7.68 10.34 -10.12
CA LEU A 101 8.49 9.18 -9.79
C LEU A 101 9.63 8.99 -10.81
N ASP A 102 10.85 8.97 -10.32
CA ASP A 102 12.01 8.43 -11.04
C ASP A 102 12.12 6.94 -10.74
N LEU A 103 12.09 6.09 -11.78
CA LEU A 103 12.12 4.63 -11.67
C LEU A 103 13.47 4.08 -11.21
N ALA A 104 14.57 4.76 -11.48
CA ALA A 104 15.93 4.34 -11.12
C ALA A 104 16.33 4.84 -9.72
N LYS A 105 15.71 5.92 -9.25
CA LYS A 105 15.97 6.49 -7.92
C LYS A 105 15.52 5.54 -6.80
N THR A 106 16.29 5.52 -5.70
CA THR A 106 15.93 4.83 -4.46
C THR A 106 15.08 5.72 -3.56
N TYR A 107 14.03 5.14 -2.98
CA TYR A 107 13.13 5.72 -2.00
C TYR A 107 13.12 4.86 -0.73
N VAL A 108 12.90 5.49 0.41
CA VAL A 108 12.72 4.78 1.68
C VAL A 108 11.24 4.73 2.00
N VAL A 109 10.71 3.53 2.11
CA VAL A 109 9.32 3.25 2.50
C VAL A 109 9.30 2.84 3.97
N SER A 110 8.33 3.38 4.71
CA SER A 110 7.99 2.91 6.06
C SER A 110 6.75 2.02 5.96
N THR A 111 6.81 0.82 6.53
CA THR A 111 5.74 -0.18 6.55
C THR A 111 5.70 -0.90 7.89
N ASN A 112 4.93 -1.98 8.00
CA ASN A 112 4.95 -2.89 9.14
C ASN A 112 5.77 -4.17 8.83
N ASN A 113 6.17 -4.90 9.86
CA ASN A 113 6.94 -6.14 9.72
C ASN A 113 6.20 -7.26 8.97
N PHE A 114 4.86 -7.29 9.01
CA PHE A 114 4.08 -8.25 8.22
C PHE A 114 4.32 -8.09 6.71
N LEU A 115 4.38 -6.87 6.19
CA LEU A 115 4.67 -6.61 4.78
C LEU A 115 6.18 -6.54 4.48
N GLY A 116 6.97 -6.00 5.41
CA GLY A 116 8.37 -5.66 5.17
C GLY A 116 9.38 -6.79 5.41
N LEU A 117 9.00 -7.87 6.09
CA LEU A 117 9.89 -8.98 6.46
C LEU A 117 9.36 -10.33 5.96
N GLY A 118 10.18 -11.38 6.10
CA GLY A 118 9.82 -12.75 5.74
C GLY A 118 9.62 -12.90 4.23
N SER A 119 8.46 -13.40 3.81
CA SER A 119 8.08 -13.51 2.40
C SER A 119 7.26 -12.32 1.88
N GLY A 120 6.91 -11.36 2.75
CA GLY A 120 5.95 -10.30 2.45
C GLY A 120 4.51 -10.81 2.57
N GLY A 121 3.82 -10.34 3.62
CA GLY A 121 2.44 -10.69 3.91
C GLY A 121 1.47 -10.28 2.80
N ASP A 122 0.33 -10.96 2.70
CA ASP A 122 -0.71 -10.68 1.71
C ASP A 122 -0.19 -10.67 0.25
N ASN A 123 0.86 -11.44 -0.05
CA ASN A 123 1.53 -11.51 -1.36
C ASN A 123 2.18 -10.18 -1.79
N PHE A 124 2.45 -9.27 -0.86
CA PHE A 124 3.27 -8.07 -1.09
C PHE A 124 4.76 -8.39 -0.95
N THR A 125 5.26 -9.22 -1.86
CA THR A 125 6.61 -9.79 -1.74
C THR A 125 7.74 -8.79 -1.99
N VAL A 126 7.49 -7.69 -2.69
CA VAL A 126 8.55 -6.78 -3.16
C VAL A 126 9.38 -6.22 -2.01
N LEU A 127 8.73 -5.78 -0.94
CA LEU A 127 9.43 -5.18 0.20
C LEU A 127 10.38 -6.16 0.88
N ALA A 128 9.92 -7.40 1.11
CA ALA A 128 10.68 -8.42 1.82
C ALA A 128 11.74 -9.11 0.96
N THR A 129 11.50 -9.26 -0.35
CA THR A 129 12.34 -10.08 -1.25
C THR A 129 13.25 -9.28 -2.17
N GLN A 130 12.93 -8.02 -2.45
CA GLN A 130 13.68 -7.17 -3.38
C GLN A 130 14.15 -5.85 -2.74
N GLY A 131 13.57 -5.47 -1.60
CA GLY A 131 13.98 -4.31 -0.84
C GLY A 131 15.38 -4.48 -0.23
N SER A 132 16.05 -3.34 0.01
CA SER A 132 17.37 -3.30 0.64
C SER A 132 17.37 -2.39 1.86
N ASN A 133 18.46 -2.40 2.64
CA ASN A 133 18.61 -1.61 3.87
C ASN A 133 17.40 -1.73 4.81
N VAL A 134 16.94 -2.97 5.01
CA VAL A 134 15.76 -3.25 5.83
C VAL A 134 16.11 -3.04 7.30
N VAL A 135 15.37 -2.17 7.97
CA VAL A 135 15.55 -1.85 9.39
C VAL A 135 14.21 -1.93 10.11
N ASP A 136 14.09 -2.90 11.01
CA ASP A 136 12.98 -3.00 11.95
C ASP A 136 13.29 -2.13 13.18
N SER A 137 12.47 -1.10 13.41
CA SER A 137 12.67 -0.18 14.53
C SER A 137 12.32 -0.79 15.89
N LYS A 138 11.64 -1.94 15.90
CA LYS A 138 11.03 -2.57 17.09
C LYS A 138 9.97 -1.71 17.79
N VAL A 139 9.61 -0.57 17.22
CA VAL A 139 8.49 0.26 17.69
C VAL A 139 7.20 -0.39 17.23
N ILE A 140 6.30 -0.64 18.17
CA ILE A 140 4.95 -1.15 17.89
C ILE A 140 4.17 -0.08 17.10
N ASP A 141 3.55 -0.48 15.99
CA ASP A 141 2.81 0.44 15.12
C ASP A 141 1.62 1.10 15.84
N LEU A 142 0.95 0.37 16.73
CA LEU A 142 -0.10 0.89 17.60
C LEU A 142 0.40 2.02 18.52
N ASP A 143 1.58 1.86 19.12
CA ASP A 143 2.19 2.90 19.95
C ASP A 143 2.56 4.13 19.12
N ALA A 144 3.09 3.93 17.90
CA ALA A 144 3.39 5.01 16.97
C ALA A 144 2.12 5.78 16.56
N LEU A 145 1.01 5.06 16.32
CA LEU A 145 -0.28 5.66 15.99
C LEU A 145 -0.86 6.48 17.16
N ILE A 146 -0.79 5.94 18.38
CA ILE A 146 -1.21 6.66 19.59
C ILE A 146 -0.38 7.93 19.79
N ALA A 147 0.94 7.86 19.60
CA ALA A 147 1.81 9.02 19.68
C ALA A 147 1.44 10.08 18.64
N TYR A 148 1.20 9.68 17.39
CA TYR A 148 0.78 10.60 16.32
C TYR A 148 -0.50 11.37 16.68
N PHE A 149 -1.55 10.69 17.14
CA PHE A 149 -2.79 11.37 17.51
C PHE A 149 -2.66 12.25 18.74
N ARG A 150 -1.80 11.89 19.72
CA ARG A 150 -1.52 12.78 20.85
C ARG A 150 -0.88 14.09 20.40
N GLU A 151 0.02 14.02 19.41
CA GLU A 151 0.73 15.19 18.89
C GLU A 151 -0.09 16.02 17.90
N LYS A 152 -0.90 15.36 17.05
CA LYS A 152 -1.57 16.00 15.89
C LYS A 152 -3.08 16.19 16.06
N SER A 153 -3.64 15.94 17.24
CA SER A 153 -5.08 16.10 17.45
C SER A 153 -5.51 17.58 17.48
N PRO A 154 -6.63 17.95 16.84
CA PRO A 154 -7.51 17.09 16.03
C PRO A 154 -6.93 16.79 14.65
N VAL A 155 -7.07 15.53 14.21
CA VAL A 155 -6.65 15.09 12.87
C VAL A 155 -7.81 15.24 11.90
N ALA A 156 -7.63 16.05 10.85
CA ALA A 156 -8.63 16.23 9.80
C ALA A 156 -8.60 15.10 8.75
N PRO A 157 -9.72 14.83 8.04
CA PRO A 157 -9.72 13.95 6.89
C PRO A 157 -8.70 14.39 5.83
N THR A 158 -8.05 13.43 5.18
CA THR A 158 -7.06 13.70 4.14
C THR A 158 -7.70 13.79 2.76
N THR A 159 -7.10 14.58 1.86
CA THR A 159 -7.46 14.54 0.44
C THR A 159 -7.20 13.16 -0.18
N PRO A 160 -7.92 12.76 -1.23
CA PRO A 160 -7.66 11.51 -1.94
C PRO A 160 -6.22 11.44 -2.46
N ARG A 161 -5.57 10.29 -2.24
CA ARG A 161 -4.17 10.01 -2.69
C ARG A 161 -4.10 8.95 -3.78
N ILE A 162 -5.18 8.17 -3.92
CA ILE A 162 -5.32 7.08 -4.87
C ILE A 162 -6.52 7.41 -5.74
N THR A 163 -6.32 7.47 -7.05
CA THR A 163 -7.39 7.79 -8.01
C THR A 163 -7.64 6.60 -8.92
N ARG A 164 -8.90 6.15 -9.00
CA ARG A 164 -9.32 5.22 -10.06
C ARG A 164 -9.60 6.00 -11.33
N ILE A 165 -9.04 5.56 -12.45
CA ILE A 165 -9.48 5.95 -13.80
C ILE A 165 -10.17 4.77 -14.50
N ASN A 166 -11.03 5.07 -15.46
CA ASN A 166 -11.80 4.10 -16.25
C ASN A 166 -11.50 4.27 -17.74
#